data_AF-A0A7X9BK52-F1
#
_entry.id   AF-A0A7X9BK52-F1
#
_cell.length_a   1.000
_cell.length_b   1.000
_cell.length_c   1.000
_cell.angle_alpha   90.00
_cell.angle_beta   90.00
_cell.angle_gamma   90.00
#
_symmetry.space_group_name_H-M   'P 1'
#
loop_
_entity.id
_entity.type
_entity.pdbx_description
1 polymer ?
#
loop_
_entity_poly.entity_id
_entity_poly.type
_entity_poly.pdbx_seq_one_letter_code
_entity_poly.pdbx_strand_id
1 'polypeptide(L)'
;MKIKADLHIHSCLSPCGSLDMSPKRIVQELKQRSIALAALTDHNTSLNCPAFASLCKAEGIQALFGMEVQSSEEIHILALFNELSASLDFSAFVYALIPNIKNIPPKTGDQVYVDEDENILGELEKYLLNSIPLSIDEVAKEIHKRGGLVIPAHVDRPSFSLTSQFGLVTEGEWDALEIVKKDREPAIDTKGYPLVFSSDAHHPFQIASRLSILEVNEDFLRKNCVDLSELKEAFKTARCESKPAFSKNLL
;
A
#
# COMPACT_ATOMS: atom_id res chain seq x y z
N MET A 1 4.61 -9.81 20.89
CA MET A 1 4.18 -8.42 21.21
C MET A 1 3.14 -7.93 20.20
N LYS A 2 2.41 -6.84 20.49
CA LYS A 2 1.45 -6.24 19.56
C LYS A 2 2.02 -4.99 18.91
N ILE A 3 1.84 -4.85 17.60
CA ILE A 3 2.26 -3.67 16.83
C ILE A 3 1.12 -3.10 16.01
N LYS A 4 1.21 -1.81 15.68
CA LYS A 4 0.29 -1.13 14.73
C LYS A 4 0.92 -1.10 13.35
N ALA A 5 0.17 -1.49 12.33
CA ALA A 5 0.61 -1.51 10.95
C ALA A 5 -0.37 -0.81 10.00
N ASP A 6 0.16 -0.01 9.08
CA ASP A 6 -0.60 0.63 7.98
C ASP A 6 0.11 0.37 6.65
N LEU A 7 -0.46 -0.53 5.84
CA LEU A 7 0.24 -1.15 4.70
C LEU A 7 -0.22 -0.62 3.34
N HIS A 8 -1.05 0.43 3.34
CA HIS A 8 -1.61 1.01 2.13
C HIS A 8 -1.68 2.53 2.27
N ILE A 9 -0.66 3.21 1.75
CA ILE A 9 -0.49 4.67 1.83
C ILE A 9 0.04 5.15 0.49
N HIS A 10 -0.55 6.22 -0.02
CA HIS A 10 -0.10 6.89 -1.23
C HIS A 10 0.66 8.18 -0.91
N SER A 11 1.72 8.46 -1.66
CA SER A 11 2.45 9.73 -1.60
C SER A 11 1.96 10.72 -2.65
N CYS A 12 2.64 11.87 -2.72
CA CYS A 12 2.49 12.86 -3.78
C CYS A 12 2.83 12.35 -5.20
N LEU A 13 3.35 11.12 -5.32
CA LEU A 13 3.59 10.45 -6.60
C LEU A 13 2.33 9.79 -7.16
N SER A 14 1.41 9.34 -6.30
CA SER A 14 0.10 8.89 -6.76
C SER A 14 -0.69 10.07 -7.34
N PRO A 15 -1.40 9.90 -8.48
CA PRO A 15 -2.14 10.99 -9.11
C PRO A 15 -3.28 11.53 -8.21
N CYS A 16 -3.93 10.61 -7.50
CA CYS A 16 -4.97 10.90 -6.50
C CYS A 16 -4.43 11.36 -5.14
N GLY A 17 -3.11 11.31 -4.92
CA GLY A 17 -2.47 11.73 -3.68
C GLY A 17 -2.37 13.26 -3.60
N SER A 18 -2.57 13.81 -2.41
CA SER A 18 -2.30 15.23 -2.16
C SER A 18 -0.80 15.53 -2.30
N LEU A 19 -0.46 16.71 -2.81
CA LEU A 19 0.93 17.18 -2.84
C LEU A 19 1.56 17.23 -1.44
N ASP A 20 0.74 17.39 -0.40
CA ASP A 20 1.17 17.34 1.01
C ASP A 20 1.59 15.93 1.47
N MET A 21 1.35 14.89 0.67
CA MET A 21 1.75 13.51 0.97
C MET A 21 3.23 13.25 0.59
N SER A 22 4.14 14.16 0.95
CA SER A 22 5.57 13.88 0.84
C SER A 22 5.95 12.69 1.73
N PRO A 23 6.97 11.88 1.37
CA PRO A 23 7.46 10.81 2.25
C PRO A 23 7.78 11.30 3.67
N LYS A 24 8.33 12.51 3.80
CA LYS A 24 8.61 13.15 5.09
C LYS A 24 7.34 13.41 5.89
N ARG A 25 6.30 13.98 5.26
CA ARG A 25 5.03 14.22 5.93
C ARG A 25 4.35 12.91 6.35
N ILE A 26 4.40 11.89 5.49
CA ILE A 26 3.87 10.56 5.80
C ILE A 26 4.54 9.99 7.06
N VAL A 27 5.87 9.99 7.11
CA VAL A 27 6.62 9.45 8.25
C VAL A 27 6.33 10.23 9.55
N GLN A 28 6.16 11.55 9.48
CA GLN A 28 5.73 12.35 10.64
C GLN A 28 4.36 11.91 11.18
N GLU A 29 3.38 11.70 10.31
CA GLU A 29 2.05 11.22 10.70
C GLU A 29 2.09 9.80 11.28
N LEU A 30 2.87 8.91 10.67
CA LEU A 30 3.07 7.54 11.17
C LEU A 30 3.63 7.54 12.60
N LYS A 31 4.66 8.35 12.85
CA LYS A 31 5.25 8.53 14.18
C LYS A 31 4.24 9.07 15.19
N GLN A 32 3.49 10.12 14.83
CA GLN A 32 2.45 10.70 15.69
C GLN A 32 1.36 9.70 16.06
N ARG A 33 1.09 8.72 15.17
CA ARG A 33 0.08 7.68 15.37
C ARG A 33 0.64 6.39 15.96
N SER A 34 1.92 6.37 16.30
CA SER A 34 2.63 5.22 16.87
C SER A 34 2.53 3.97 15.98
N ILE A 35 2.65 4.18 14.66
CA ILE A 35 2.74 3.09 13.70
C ILE A 35 4.15 2.52 13.73
N ALA A 36 4.26 1.21 13.92
CA ALA A 36 5.54 0.51 14.04
C ALA A 36 5.95 -0.16 12.73
N LEU A 37 4.99 -0.49 11.86
CA LEU A 37 5.20 -1.06 10.53
C LEU A 37 4.37 -0.29 9.50
N ALA A 38 4.98 0.18 8.42
CA ALA A 38 4.26 0.89 7.37
C ALA A 38 4.73 0.47 5.97
N ALA A 39 3.87 0.62 4.97
CA ALA A 39 4.24 0.46 3.58
C ALA A 39 3.86 1.71 2.79
N LEU A 40 4.72 2.12 1.86
CA LEU A 40 4.38 3.10 0.83
C LEU A 40 4.01 2.36 -0.45
N THR A 41 2.84 2.67 -1.00
CA THR A 41 2.21 1.91 -2.08
C THR A 41 1.59 2.84 -3.11
N ASP A 42 2.39 3.71 -3.73
CA ASP A 42 1.94 4.57 -4.83
C ASP A 42 1.35 3.74 -5.99
N HIS A 43 0.48 4.33 -6.79
CA HIS A 43 -0.10 3.62 -7.94
C HIS A 43 0.96 3.25 -8.97
N ASN A 44 1.10 1.95 -9.24
CA ASN A 44 1.96 1.40 -10.30
C ASN A 44 3.45 1.84 -10.24
N THR A 45 3.94 2.31 -9.09
CA THR A 45 5.33 2.75 -8.94
C THR A 45 5.80 2.74 -7.49
N SER A 46 7.12 2.71 -7.30
CA SER A 46 7.76 2.77 -5.98
C SER A 46 8.83 3.86 -5.89
N LEU A 47 8.83 4.88 -6.77
CA LEU A 47 9.93 5.86 -6.82
C LEU A 47 10.06 6.75 -5.58
N ASN A 48 9.03 6.86 -4.73
CA ASN A 48 9.13 7.53 -3.43
C ASN A 48 9.52 6.59 -2.26
N CYS A 49 9.61 5.27 -2.50
CA CYS A 49 10.06 4.31 -1.49
C CYS A 49 11.50 4.55 -0.98
N PRO A 50 12.48 5.02 -1.79
CA PRO A 50 13.83 5.32 -1.28
C PRO A 50 13.84 6.40 -0.19
N ALA A 51 13.17 7.53 -0.43
CA ALA A 51 13.06 8.61 0.56
C ALA A 51 12.29 8.11 1.81
N PHE A 52 11.19 7.40 1.60
CA PHE A 52 10.41 6.78 2.68
C PHE A 52 11.26 5.83 3.53
N ALA A 53 12.08 4.98 2.92
CA ALA A 53 12.97 4.04 3.61
C ALA A 53 13.95 4.77 4.54
N SER A 54 14.61 5.82 4.03
CA SER A 54 15.57 6.63 4.79
C SER A 54 14.91 7.28 6.01
N LEU A 55 13.75 7.90 5.80
CA LEU A 55 12.99 8.61 6.83
C LEU A 55 12.41 7.66 7.89
N CYS A 56 11.83 6.53 7.48
CA CYS A 56 11.35 5.50 8.41
C CYS A 56 12.47 4.95 9.29
N LYS A 57 13.64 4.69 8.71
CA LYS A 57 14.82 4.23 9.45
C LYS A 57 15.26 5.25 10.50
N ALA A 58 15.28 6.53 10.16
CA ALA A 58 15.62 7.60 11.10
C ALA A 58 14.65 7.69 12.28
N GLU A 59 13.37 7.34 12.06
CA GLU A 59 12.31 7.42 13.06
C GLU A 59 11.99 6.09 13.77
N GLY A 60 12.75 5.02 13.46
CA GLY A 60 12.56 3.70 14.07
C GLY A 60 11.26 3.00 13.65
N ILE A 61 10.76 3.28 12.45
CA ILE A 61 9.58 2.65 11.86
C ILE A 61 10.05 1.56 10.89
N GLN A 62 9.54 0.34 11.04
CA GLN A 62 9.79 -0.72 10.06
C GLN A 62 9.04 -0.40 8.77
N ALA A 63 9.73 -0.50 7.63
CA ALA A 63 9.17 -0.14 6.34
C ALA A 63 9.09 -1.35 5.41
N LEU A 64 8.00 -1.43 4.65
CA LEU A 64 7.89 -2.19 3.43
C LEU A 64 7.84 -1.22 2.25
N PHE A 65 8.32 -1.71 1.11
CA PHE A 65 8.42 -0.95 -0.12
C PHE A 65 7.52 -1.60 -1.15
N GLY A 66 6.67 -0.83 -1.81
CA GLY A 66 5.65 -1.41 -2.65
C GLY A 66 4.96 -0.42 -3.57
N MET A 67 3.89 -0.91 -4.15
CA MET A 67 2.98 -0.15 -4.99
C MET A 67 1.60 -0.79 -4.95
N GLU A 68 0.57 0.00 -5.27
CA GLU A 68 -0.74 -0.53 -5.60
C GLU A 68 -0.81 -0.69 -7.13
N VAL A 69 -0.74 -1.93 -7.62
CA VAL A 69 -0.83 -2.24 -9.05
C VAL A 69 -2.29 -2.35 -9.46
N GLN A 70 -2.64 -1.76 -10.60
CA GLN A 70 -3.94 -1.97 -11.22
C GLN A 70 -3.84 -3.01 -12.35
N SER A 71 -4.45 -4.17 -12.15
CA SER A 71 -4.50 -5.27 -13.13
C SER A 71 -5.43 -4.97 -14.32
N SER A 72 -5.42 -5.85 -15.31
CA SER A 72 -6.24 -5.76 -16.53
C SER A 72 -7.74 -5.80 -16.26
N GLU A 73 -8.14 -6.44 -15.17
CA GLU A 73 -9.51 -6.55 -14.67
C GLU A 73 -9.90 -5.33 -13.84
N GLU A 74 -9.02 -4.32 -13.78
CA GLU A 74 -9.16 -3.16 -12.92
C GLU A 74 -9.25 -3.56 -11.44
N ILE A 75 -8.51 -4.58 -10.99
CA ILE A 75 -8.39 -4.92 -9.57
C ILE A 75 -7.08 -4.36 -9.05
N HIS A 76 -7.15 -3.66 -7.91
CA HIS A 76 -5.97 -3.17 -7.22
C HIS A 76 -5.33 -4.24 -6.34
N ILE A 77 -4.01 -4.30 -6.38
CA ILE A 77 -3.20 -5.32 -5.69
C ILE A 77 -2.02 -4.62 -5.04
N LEU A 78 -1.85 -4.78 -3.73
CA LEU A 78 -0.64 -4.36 -3.04
C LEU A 78 0.46 -5.37 -3.33
N ALA A 79 1.55 -4.87 -3.89
CA ALA A 79 2.82 -5.58 -4.03
C ALA A 79 3.76 -5.08 -2.96
N LEU A 80 4.06 -5.90 -1.93
CA LEU A 80 4.87 -5.48 -0.79
C LEU A 80 6.19 -6.25 -0.73
N PHE A 81 7.31 -5.52 -0.66
CA PHE A 81 8.65 -6.08 -0.59
C PHE A 81 9.37 -5.58 0.67
N ASN A 82 10.24 -6.41 1.23
CA ASN A 82 11.15 -6.01 2.31
C ASN A 82 12.46 -5.39 1.81
N GLU A 83 12.77 -5.58 0.53
CA GLU A 83 13.97 -5.05 -0.12
C GLU A 83 13.61 -3.98 -1.15
N LEU A 84 14.23 -2.80 -1.04
CA LEU A 84 13.98 -1.68 -1.93
C LEU A 84 14.33 -2.00 -3.39
N SER A 85 15.38 -2.80 -3.60
CA SER A 85 15.81 -3.23 -4.94
C SER A 85 14.75 -4.08 -5.65
N ALA A 86 14.08 -4.98 -4.93
CA ALA A 86 13.00 -5.81 -5.48
C ALA A 86 11.77 -4.97 -5.84
N SER A 87 11.41 -4.01 -4.97
CA SER A 87 10.32 -3.06 -5.21
C SER A 87 10.58 -2.16 -6.42
N LEU A 88 11.81 -1.63 -6.58
CA LEU A 88 12.19 -0.80 -7.72
C LEU A 88 12.29 -1.60 -9.03
N ASP A 89 12.78 -2.84 -8.99
CA ASP A 89 12.77 -3.74 -10.17
C ASP A 89 11.34 -4.02 -10.63
N PHE A 90 10.44 -4.33 -9.69
CA PHE A 90 9.02 -4.49 -10.00
C PHE A 90 8.39 -3.19 -10.53
N SER A 91 8.77 -2.04 -9.98
CA SER A 91 8.29 -0.73 -10.43
C SER A 91 8.68 -0.45 -11.88
N ALA A 92 9.92 -0.78 -12.27
CA ALA A 92 10.37 -0.60 -13.65
C ALA A 92 9.62 -1.54 -14.61
N PHE A 93 9.37 -2.78 -14.19
CA PHE A 93 8.58 -3.75 -14.94
C PHE A 93 7.14 -3.28 -15.16
N VAL A 94 6.45 -2.86 -14.11
CA VAL A 94 5.07 -2.34 -14.18
C VAL A 94 5.03 -1.08 -15.07
N TYR A 95 5.92 -0.11 -14.84
CA TYR A 95 5.93 1.14 -15.61
C TYR A 95 6.17 0.94 -17.12
N ALA A 96 6.94 -0.08 -17.51
CA ALA A 96 7.13 -0.44 -18.91
C ALA A 96 5.83 -0.90 -19.59
N LEU A 97 4.93 -1.52 -18.83
CA LEU A 97 3.66 -2.07 -19.29
C LEU A 97 2.50 -1.05 -19.27
N ILE A 98 2.59 0.02 -18.47
CA ILE A 98 1.57 1.07 -18.43
C ILE A 98 1.39 1.66 -19.84
N PRO A 99 0.15 1.83 -20.33
CA PRO A 99 -0.14 2.51 -21.59
C PRO A 99 0.53 3.88 -21.69
N ASN A 100 0.94 4.27 -22.90
CA ASN A 100 1.59 5.56 -23.13
C ASN A 100 0.57 6.71 -23.20
N ILE A 101 -0.19 6.90 -22.13
CA ILE A 101 -1.14 7.99 -21.93
C ILE A 101 -0.51 8.98 -20.96
N LYS A 102 -0.39 10.25 -21.36
CA LYS A 102 0.25 11.27 -20.52
C LYS A 102 -0.65 11.70 -19.37
N ASN A 103 -0.03 11.93 -18.21
CA ASN A 103 -0.65 12.61 -17.08
C ASN A 103 -1.03 14.06 -17.46
N ILE A 104 -2.08 14.61 -16.85
CA ILE A 104 -2.49 16.01 -17.01
C ILE A 104 -2.49 16.66 -15.62
N PRO A 105 -1.36 17.18 -15.13
CA PRO A 105 -1.19 17.59 -13.73
C PRO A 105 -2.31 18.48 -13.16
N PRO A 106 -2.81 19.51 -13.89
CA PRO A 106 -3.91 20.33 -13.39
C PRO A 106 -5.25 19.60 -13.16
N LYS A 107 -5.40 18.37 -13.66
CA LYS A 107 -6.61 17.55 -13.52
C LYS A 107 -6.40 16.34 -12.62
N THR A 108 -5.21 15.75 -12.67
CA THR A 108 -4.95 14.42 -12.13
C THR A 108 -3.78 14.38 -11.16
N GLY A 109 -3.24 15.53 -10.71
CA GLY A 109 -2.14 15.59 -9.75
C GLY A 109 -0.76 15.49 -10.41
N ASP A 110 0.27 15.94 -9.70
CA ASP A 110 1.60 16.20 -10.29
C ASP A 110 2.44 14.95 -10.54
N GLN A 111 2.20 13.85 -9.82
CA GLN A 111 2.99 12.60 -9.91
C GLN A 111 4.50 12.81 -9.72
N VAL A 112 4.88 13.53 -8.67
CA VAL A 112 6.28 13.87 -8.38
C VAL A 112 6.92 12.89 -7.41
N TYR A 113 8.19 12.57 -7.65
CA TYR A 113 9.02 11.88 -6.67
C TYR A 113 10.08 12.80 -6.11
N VAL A 114 10.35 12.65 -4.81
CA VAL A 114 11.14 13.60 -4.02
C VAL A 114 12.21 12.87 -3.20
N ASP A 115 13.25 13.60 -2.78
CA ASP A 115 14.20 13.11 -1.79
C ASP A 115 13.69 13.30 -0.34
N GLU A 116 14.50 12.91 0.64
CA GLU A 116 14.21 13.05 2.08
C GLU A 116 14.07 14.52 2.55
N ASP A 117 14.62 15.46 1.78
CA ASP A 117 14.57 16.90 2.03
C ASP A 117 13.41 17.58 1.30
N GLU A 118 12.54 16.80 0.65
CA GLU A 118 11.37 17.24 -0.11
C GLU A 118 11.72 18.00 -1.40
N ASN A 119 12.96 17.87 -1.90
CA ASN A 119 13.31 18.38 -3.22
C ASN A 119 12.70 17.48 -4.29
N ILE A 120 12.07 18.07 -5.31
CA ILE A 120 11.54 17.34 -6.46
C ILE A 120 12.71 16.83 -7.30
N LEU A 121 12.81 15.50 -7.40
CA LEU A 121 13.78 14.83 -8.26
C LEU A 121 13.26 14.67 -9.68
N GLY A 122 11.94 14.57 -9.85
CA GLY A 122 11.28 14.57 -11.15
C GLY A 122 9.79 14.22 -11.06
N GLU A 123 9.21 14.00 -12.23
CA GLU A 123 7.81 13.59 -12.43
C GLU A 123 7.73 12.38 -13.38
N LEU A 124 6.66 11.59 -13.26
CA LEU A 124 6.37 10.52 -14.21
C LEU A 124 5.40 11.00 -15.30
N GLU A 125 5.78 10.81 -16.57
CA GLU A 125 4.98 11.27 -17.71
C GLU A 125 3.69 10.47 -17.91
N LYS A 126 3.74 9.14 -17.72
CA LYS A 126 2.56 8.27 -17.92
C LYS A 126 1.57 8.45 -16.78
N TYR A 127 0.28 8.45 -17.09
CA TYR A 127 -0.78 8.49 -16.09
C TYR A 127 -0.83 7.16 -15.34
N LEU A 128 -0.57 7.22 -14.02
CA LEU A 128 -0.34 6.02 -13.20
C LEU A 128 -1.61 5.25 -12.83
N LEU A 129 -2.80 5.83 -12.97
CA LEU A 129 -4.09 5.15 -12.69
C LEU A 129 -4.61 4.31 -13.88
N ASN A 130 -3.72 3.87 -14.76
CA ASN A 130 -4.07 2.97 -15.85
C ASN A 130 -3.78 1.52 -15.46
N SER A 131 -4.64 0.61 -15.93
CA SER A 131 -4.37 -0.83 -15.87
C SER A 131 -3.15 -1.21 -16.70
N ILE A 132 -2.37 -2.16 -16.18
CA ILE A 132 -1.39 -2.90 -16.98
C ILE A 132 -2.07 -4.09 -17.68
N PRO A 133 -1.54 -4.61 -18.80
CA PRO A 133 -2.15 -5.69 -19.57
C PRO A 133 -1.83 -7.07 -18.99
N LEU A 134 -1.84 -7.20 -17.65
CA LEU A 134 -1.65 -8.46 -16.94
C LEU A 134 -2.85 -8.74 -16.06
N SER A 135 -3.26 -10.01 -16.02
CA SER A 135 -4.29 -10.47 -15.09
C SER A 135 -3.83 -10.37 -13.64
N ILE A 136 -4.77 -10.42 -12.69
CA ILE A 136 -4.41 -10.46 -11.25
C ILE A 136 -3.47 -11.64 -10.91
N ASP A 137 -3.67 -12.81 -11.52
CA ASP A 137 -2.82 -13.98 -11.32
C ASP A 137 -1.42 -13.80 -11.93
N GLU A 138 -1.32 -13.14 -13.09
CA GLU A 138 -0.04 -12.82 -13.72
C GLU A 138 0.74 -11.79 -12.90
N VAL A 139 0.06 -10.79 -12.34
CA VAL A 139 0.65 -9.82 -11.41
C VAL A 139 1.18 -10.54 -10.17
N ALA A 140 0.40 -11.42 -9.57
CA ALA A 140 0.82 -12.18 -8.39
C ALA A 140 2.08 -13.01 -8.63
N LYS A 141 2.13 -13.73 -9.76
CA LYS A 141 3.33 -14.50 -10.15
C LYS A 141 4.57 -13.63 -10.26
N GLU A 142 4.46 -12.44 -10.85
CA GLU A 142 5.61 -11.53 -10.99
C GLU A 142 6.04 -10.89 -9.66
N ILE A 143 5.11 -10.69 -8.71
CA ILE A 143 5.41 -10.25 -7.35
C ILE A 143 6.14 -11.37 -6.57
N HIS A 144 5.59 -12.59 -6.56
CA HIS A 144 6.17 -13.73 -5.86
C HIS A 144 7.53 -14.15 -6.42
N LYS A 145 7.73 -14.05 -7.74
CA LYS A 145 9.04 -14.26 -8.39
C LYS A 145 10.13 -13.31 -7.86
N ARG A 146 9.74 -12.15 -7.35
CA ARG A 146 10.61 -11.15 -6.71
C ARG A 146 10.59 -11.24 -5.17
N GLY A 147 9.95 -12.27 -4.62
CA GLY A 147 9.87 -12.50 -3.18
C GLY A 147 8.93 -11.55 -2.42
N GLY A 148 8.06 -10.82 -3.12
CA GLY A 148 7.08 -9.93 -2.49
C GLY A 148 5.86 -10.66 -1.95
N LEU A 149 5.02 -9.95 -1.21
CA LEU A 149 3.69 -10.39 -0.79
C LEU A 149 2.63 -9.80 -1.71
N VAL A 150 1.58 -10.58 -1.96
CA VAL A 150 0.44 -10.23 -2.81
C VAL A 150 -0.79 -10.07 -1.94
N ILE A 151 -1.37 -8.87 -1.92
CA ILE A 151 -2.59 -8.58 -1.16
C ILE A 151 -3.57 -7.86 -2.09
N PRO A 152 -4.62 -8.53 -2.60
CA PRO A 152 -5.73 -7.85 -3.24
C PRO A 152 -6.26 -6.74 -2.32
N ALA A 153 -6.26 -5.51 -2.83
CA ALA A 153 -6.55 -4.32 -2.06
C ALA A 153 -8.07 -4.17 -1.87
N HIS A 154 -8.47 -3.59 -0.73
CA HIS A 154 -9.83 -3.17 -0.37
C HIS A 154 -10.96 -3.99 -1.04
N VAL A 155 -10.91 -5.32 -0.87
CA VAL A 155 -11.63 -6.29 -1.73
C VAL A 155 -13.15 -6.17 -1.67
N ASP A 156 -13.69 -5.47 -0.67
CA ASP A 156 -15.10 -5.22 -0.39
C ASP A 156 -15.60 -3.81 -0.83
N ARG A 157 -14.78 -3.07 -1.57
CA ARG A 157 -15.17 -1.81 -2.23
C ARG A 157 -16.00 -2.05 -3.49
N PRO A 158 -16.87 -1.09 -3.88
CA PRO A 158 -17.71 -1.21 -5.08
C PRO A 158 -16.97 -0.93 -6.39
N SER A 159 -15.66 -0.64 -6.34
CA SER A 159 -14.82 -0.34 -7.50
C SER A 159 -13.40 -0.80 -7.20
N PHE A 160 -12.67 -1.14 -8.25
CA PHE A 160 -11.26 -1.50 -8.21
C PHE A 160 -10.90 -2.68 -7.30
N SER A 161 -11.86 -3.57 -7.06
CA SER A 161 -11.77 -4.66 -6.07
C SER A 161 -12.19 -5.99 -6.67
N LEU A 162 -11.73 -7.11 -6.08
CA LEU A 162 -12.16 -8.45 -6.46
C LEU A 162 -13.69 -8.58 -6.54
N THR A 163 -14.41 -8.12 -5.52
CA THR A 163 -15.88 -8.27 -5.49
C THR A 163 -16.59 -7.36 -6.47
N SER A 164 -16.05 -6.19 -6.80
CA SER A 164 -16.63 -5.32 -7.82
C SER A 164 -16.50 -5.88 -9.23
N GLN A 165 -15.39 -6.57 -9.52
CA GLN A 165 -15.09 -7.07 -10.87
C GLN A 165 -15.60 -8.49 -11.09
N PHE A 166 -15.52 -9.36 -10.08
CA PHE A 166 -15.91 -10.77 -10.18
C PHE A 166 -17.19 -11.12 -9.41
N GLY A 167 -17.74 -10.20 -8.61
CA GLY A 167 -18.91 -10.46 -7.75
C GLY A 167 -18.59 -11.29 -6.49
N LEU A 168 -17.37 -11.79 -6.35
CA LEU A 168 -16.91 -12.63 -5.24
C LEU A 168 -15.39 -12.55 -5.07
N VAL A 169 -14.88 -13.05 -3.95
CA VAL A 169 -13.44 -13.29 -3.76
C VAL A 169 -13.08 -14.61 -4.46
N THR A 170 -12.23 -14.52 -5.48
CA THR A 170 -11.68 -15.68 -6.20
C THR A 170 -10.48 -16.25 -5.45
N GLU A 171 -10.26 -17.56 -5.58
CA GLU A 171 -9.03 -18.19 -5.10
C GLU A 171 -7.84 -17.76 -5.99
N GLY A 172 -6.67 -17.67 -5.38
CA GLY A 172 -5.40 -17.40 -6.05
C GLY A 172 -4.25 -17.40 -5.05
N GLU A 173 -3.06 -17.01 -5.52
CA GLU A 173 -1.85 -16.98 -4.68
C GLU A 173 -1.80 -15.68 -3.87
N TRP A 174 -2.82 -15.45 -3.02
CA TRP A 174 -2.91 -14.28 -2.15
C TRP A 174 -2.30 -14.58 -0.77
N ASP A 175 -1.51 -13.66 -0.24
CA ASP A 175 -0.93 -13.77 1.10
C ASP A 175 -1.86 -13.25 2.21
N ALA A 176 -2.73 -12.30 1.85
CA ALA A 176 -3.83 -11.79 2.66
C ALA A 176 -4.85 -11.09 1.75
N LEU A 177 -5.99 -10.66 2.31
CA LEU A 177 -6.93 -9.75 1.66
C LEU A 177 -7.04 -8.47 2.49
N GLU A 178 -7.02 -7.31 1.83
CA GLU A 178 -7.31 -6.06 2.52
C GLU A 178 -8.82 -5.79 2.55
N ILE A 179 -9.36 -5.47 3.73
CA ILE A 179 -10.79 -5.21 3.95
C ILE A 179 -11.00 -3.79 4.51
N VAL A 180 -12.06 -3.12 4.04
CA VAL A 180 -12.43 -1.77 4.46
C VAL A 180 -13.49 -1.79 5.56
N LYS A 181 -14.57 -2.58 5.41
CA LYS A 181 -15.71 -2.58 6.34
C LYS A 181 -15.48 -3.53 7.52
N LYS A 182 -15.56 -3.00 8.74
CA LYS A 182 -15.42 -3.73 10.00
C LYS A 182 -16.71 -4.37 10.51
N ASP A 183 -17.85 -3.70 10.27
CA ASP A 183 -19.08 -3.90 11.07
C ASP A 183 -20.13 -4.80 10.42
N ARG A 184 -19.72 -5.55 9.39
CA ARG A 184 -20.40 -6.77 9.00
C ARG A 184 -19.30 -7.81 9.08
N GLU A 185 -19.56 -8.96 9.70
CA GLU A 185 -18.90 -10.18 9.20
C GLU A 185 -18.90 -10.03 7.68
N PRO A 186 -17.73 -10.04 7.01
CA PRO A 186 -17.67 -9.66 5.62
C PRO A 186 -18.81 -10.40 4.93
N ALA A 187 -19.73 -9.67 4.31
CA ALA A 187 -20.84 -10.30 3.57
C ALA A 187 -20.33 -11.06 2.33
N ILE A 188 -19.00 -11.28 2.28
CA ILE A 188 -18.19 -11.83 1.24
C ILE A 188 -17.42 -13.00 1.88
N ASP A 189 -17.51 -14.16 1.23
CA ASP A 189 -16.74 -15.33 1.61
C ASP A 189 -15.26 -15.06 1.32
N THR A 190 -14.44 -14.93 2.38
CA THR A 190 -13.02 -14.60 2.26
C THR A 190 -12.14 -15.82 1.95
N LYS A 191 -12.74 -17.00 1.72
CA LYS A 191 -12.03 -18.26 1.41
C LYS A 191 -10.97 -18.66 2.46
N GLY A 192 -11.07 -18.12 3.68
CA GLY A 192 -10.13 -18.38 4.76
C GLY A 192 -8.79 -17.63 4.66
N TYR A 193 -8.62 -16.70 3.71
CA TYR A 193 -7.43 -15.86 3.66
C TYR A 193 -7.34 -14.96 4.91
N PRO A 194 -6.12 -14.70 5.44
CA PRO A 194 -5.91 -13.70 6.46
C PRO A 194 -6.39 -12.32 6.01
N LEU A 195 -6.93 -11.52 6.93
CA LEU A 195 -7.45 -10.19 6.62
C LEU A 195 -6.53 -9.11 7.18
N VAL A 196 -6.18 -8.14 6.35
CA VAL A 196 -5.44 -6.95 6.76
C VAL A 196 -6.28 -5.70 6.56
N PHE A 197 -5.85 -4.63 7.22
CA PHE A 197 -6.56 -3.38 7.33
C PHE A 197 -5.56 -2.24 7.27
N SER A 198 -5.76 -1.33 6.32
CA SER A 198 -4.94 -0.14 6.14
C SER A 198 -5.80 1.07 5.80
N SER A 199 -5.19 2.24 5.80
CA SER A 199 -5.89 3.50 5.64
C SER A 199 -6.28 3.80 4.20
N ASP A 200 -5.50 3.34 3.22
CA ASP A 200 -5.60 3.77 1.82
C ASP A 200 -5.55 5.31 1.75
N ALA A 201 -4.56 5.87 2.44
CA ALA A 201 -4.46 7.31 2.68
C ALA A 201 -3.93 8.05 1.45
N HIS A 202 -4.68 9.08 1.07
CA HIS A 202 -4.37 10.03 0.00
C HIS A 202 -4.12 11.46 0.54
N HIS A 203 -4.43 11.67 1.82
CA HIS A 203 -4.17 12.91 2.55
C HIS A 203 -3.57 12.61 3.92
N PRO A 204 -2.74 13.50 4.50
CA PRO A 204 -2.03 13.20 5.75
C PRO A 204 -2.95 12.83 6.91
N PHE A 205 -4.11 13.49 7.02
CA PHE A 205 -5.07 13.23 8.10
C PHE A 205 -5.70 11.82 8.04
N GLN A 206 -5.68 11.17 6.87
CA GLN A 206 -6.24 9.82 6.66
C GLN A 206 -5.30 8.71 7.10
N ILE A 207 -3.99 8.96 7.22
CA ILE A 207 -2.99 7.95 7.61
C ILE A 207 -3.43 7.28 8.91
N ALA A 208 -3.41 5.95 8.95
CA ALA A 208 -3.88 5.13 10.07
C ALA A 208 -5.31 5.46 10.57
N SER A 209 -6.20 5.96 9.69
CA SER A 209 -7.65 6.03 9.96
C SER A 209 -8.27 4.64 10.16
N ARG A 210 -7.66 3.65 9.51
CA ARG A 210 -7.81 2.21 9.71
C ARG A 210 -6.42 1.59 9.66
N LEU A 211 -6.17 0.63 10.54
CA LEU A 211 -4.87 -0.03 10.67
C LEU A 211 -5.03 -1.44 11.22
N SER A 212 -3.98 -2.25 11.04
CA SER A 212 -3.89 -3.61 11.57
C SER A 212 -3.13 -3.64 12.88
N ILE A 213 -3.70 -4.26 13.91
CA ILE A 213 -2.98 -4.71 15.09
C ILE A 213 -2.49 -6.13 14.82
N LEU A 214 -1.18 -6.31 14.79
CA LEU A 214 -0.53 -7.60 14.50
C LEU A 214 0.18 -8.13 15.75
N GLU A 215 0.13 -9.45 15.96
CA GLU A 215 0.96 -10.14 16.94
C GLU A 215 2.24 -10.65 16.26
N VAL A 216 3.39 -10.18 16.74
CA VAL A 216 4.73 -10.49 16.19
C VAL A 216 5.68 -10.94 17.30
N ASN A 217 6.83 -11.51 16.96
CA ASN A 217 7.83 -11.86 17.97
C ASN A 217 8.46 -10.61 18.62
N GLU A 218 9.06 -10.76 19.80
CA GLU A 218 9.65 -9.62 20.53
C GLU A 218 10.84 -8.97 19.80
N ASP A 219 11.52 -9.72 18.94
CA ASP A 219 12.65 -9.27 18.14
C ASP A 219 12.25 -8.68 16.78
N PHE A 220 10.97 -8.72 16.39
CA PHE A 220 10.49 -8.24 15.09
C PHE A 220 10.96 -6.81 14.79
N LEU A 221 10.83 -5.90 15.76
CA LEU A 221 11.25 -4.50 15.61
C LEU A 221 12.76 -4.28 15.78
N ARG A 222 13.51 -5.28 16.27
CA ARG A 222 14.97 -5.21 16.45
C ARG A 222 15.74 -5.57 15.17
N LYS A 223 15.07 -6.21 14.21
CA LYS A 223 15.64 -6.56 12.91
C LYS A 223 15.79 -5.28 12.08
N ASN A 224 16.83 -5.23 11.25
CA ASN A 224 17.03 -4.10 10.33
C ASN A 224 16.13 -4.17 9.09
N CYS A 225 15.46 -5.30 8.88
CA CYS A 225 14.54 -5.54 7.78
C CYS A 225 13.36 -6.40 8.28
N VAL A 226 12.24 -6.27 7.58
CA VAL A 226 11.05 -7.07 7.84
C VAL A 226 11.23 -8.47 7.26
N ASP A 227 11.02 -9.50 8.08
CA ASP A 227 10.91 -10.88 7.60
C ASP A 227 9.49 -11.11 7.07
N LEU A 228 9.37 -11.26 5.75
CA LEU A 228 8.05 -11.43 5.10
C LEU A 228 7.37 -12.75 5.48
N SER A 229 8.12 -13.79 5.86
CA SER A 229 7.53 -15.05 6.34
C SER A 229 6.91 -14.86 7.71
N GLU A 230 7.62 -14.15 8.61
CA GLU A 230 7.08 -13.80 9.93
C GLU A 230 5.86 -12.88 9.80
N LEU A 231 5.91 -11.89 8.89
CA LEU A 231 4.79 -10.99 8.65
C LEU A 231 3.56 -11.74 8.10
N LYS A 232 3.75 -12.69 7.18
CA LYS A 232 2.69 -13.54 6.64
C LYS A 232 2.02 -14.36 7.74
N GLU A 233 2.78 -14.87 8.71
CA GLU A 233 2.19 -15.52 9.89
C GLU A 233 1.44 -14.52 10.79
N ALA A 234 1.98 -13.31 10.96
CA ALA A 234 1.35 -12.27 11.77
C ALA A 234 -0.01 -11.81 11.20
N PHE A 235 -0.20 -11.83 9.87
CA PHE A 235 -1.50 -11.52 9.24
C PHE A 235 -2.64 -12.40 9.75
N LYS A 236 -2.37 -13.65 10.15
CA LYS A 236 -3.39 -14.56 10.71
C LYS A 236 -3.97 -14.05 12.04
N THR A 237 -3.24 -13.18 12.72
CA THR A 237 -3.63 -12.58 14.01
C THR A 237 -4.24 -11.19 13.88
N ALA A 238 -4.25 -10.63 12.67
CA ALA A 238 -4.60 -9.24 12.44
C ALA A 238 -5.99 -8.88 12.99
N ARG A 239 -6.06 -7.71 13.62
CA ARG A 239 -7.30 -7.10 14.11
C ARG A 239 -7.38 -5.65 13.65
N CYS A 240 -8.57 -5.23 13.22
CA CYS A 240 -8.80 -3.87 12.78
C CYS A 240 -8.92 -2.90 13.97
N GLU A 241 -8.06 -1.89 14.02
CA GLU A 241 -8.27 -0.67 14.78
C GLU A 241 -8.64 0.44 13.80
N SER A 242 -9.77 1.11 14.04
CA SER A 242 -10.21 2.27 13.26
C SER A 242 -10.68 3.35 14.22
N LYS A 243 -10.35 4.60 13.93
CA LYS A 243 -10.97 5.73 14.62
C LYS A 243 -12.25 6.11 13.87
N PRO A 244 -13.32 6.55 14.57
CA PRO A 244 -14.42 7.22 13.90
C PRO A 244 -13.85 8.35 13.05
N ALA A 245 -14.27 8.45 11.79
CA ALA A 245 -13.92 9.58 10.95
C ALA A 245 -14.19 10.85 11.75
N PHE A 246 -13.18 11.73 11.88
CA PHE A 246 -13.35 13.03 12.52
C PHE A 246 -14.64 13.65 11.96
N SER A 247 -15.62 13.88 12.84
CA SER A 247 -16.77 14.67 12.47
C SER A 247 -16.22 16.02 11.98
N LYS A 248 -16.56 16.37 10.74
CA LYS A 248 -16.34 17.71 10.20
C LYS A 248 -17.16 18.70 11.03
N ASN A 249 -16.68 19.04 12.22
CA ASN A 249 -17.14 20.13 13.07
C ASN A 249 -15.91 20.89 13.53
N LEU A 250 -15.17 21.46 12.58
CA LEU A 250 -14.25 22.55 12.82
C LEU A 250 -14.10 23.36 11.53
N LEU A 251 -14.67 24.57 11.60
CA LEU A 251 -14.80 25.67 10.63
C LEU A 251 -16.05 25.66 9.76
#